data_AF-A0A7C4E8Q7-F1
#
_entry.id   AF-A0A7C4E8Q7-F1
#
_cell.length_a   1.000
_cell.length_b   1.000
_cell.length_c   1.000
_cell.angle_alpha   90.00
_cell.angle_beta   90.00
_cell.angle_gamma   90.00
#
_symmetry.space_group_name_H-M   'P 1'
#
loop_
_entity.id
_entity.type
_entity.pdbx_description
1 polymer ?
#
loop_
_entity_poly.entity_id
_entity_poly.type
_entity_poly.pdbx_seq_one_letter_code
_entity_poly.pdbx_strand_id
1 'polypeptide(L)'
;PLKVQVWGTGGMSHQLQGPRAGLINREWDTRFMDRLIAEPDKLAEVPHIEYVREAGSEGIELVMWLIARGAMSDVAGGPAPRVVHRFYHVPASNTAVGHLILENAQ
;
A
#
# COMPACT_ATOMS: atom_id res chain seq x y z
N PRO A 1 -24.61 17.25 -2.78
CA PRO A 1 -24.06 15.95 -2.36
C PRO A 1 -22.69 16.16 -1.68
N LEU A 2 -22.30 15.29 -0.74
CA LEU A 2 -20.99 15.37 -0.07
C LEU A 2 -19.88 14.81 -0.97
N LYS A 3 -18.66 15.37 -0.85
CA LYS A 3 -17.45 14.82 -1.46
C LYS A 3 -16.71 14.02 -0.38
N VAL A 4 -16.67 12.70 -0.53
CA VAL A 4 -16.08 11.78 0.46
C VAL A 4 -14.71 11.30 -0.02
N GLN A 5 -13.77 11.16 0.91
CA GLN A 5 -12.45 10.56 0.66
C GLN A 5 -12.27 9.37 1.60
N VAL A 6 -11.50 8.36 1.18
CA VAL A 6 -11.15 7.19 1.98
C VAL A 6 -9.63 7.07 2.03
N TRP A 7 -9.07 7.02 3.24
CA TRP A 7 -7.62 7.03 3.44
C TRP A 7 -7.19 5.72 4.09
N GLY A 8 -6.27 5.00 3.43
CA GLY A 8 -5.56 3.86 3.99
C GLY A 8 -4.20 4.34 4.49
N THR A 9 -3.94 4.21 5.78
CA THR A 9 -2.72 4.72 6.42
C THR A 9 -1.84 3.57 6.92
N GLY A 10 -0.65 3.92 7.40
CA GLY A 10 0.41 2.97 7.70
C GLY A 10 1.29 2.69 6.48
N GLY A 11 2.37 1.96 6.70
CA GLY A 11 3.31 1.44 5.74
C GLY A 11 4.59 2.28 5.66
N MET A 12 5.53 1.89 4.82
CA MET A 12 5.57 0.66 4.03
C MET A 12 6.47 -0.39 4.69
N SER A 13 7.47 -0.94 4.01
CA SER A 13 8.39 -1.87 4.65
C SER A 13 9.10 -1.22 5.84
N HIS A 14 9.02 -1.90 6.98
CA HIS A 14 9.75 -1.59 8.19
C HIS A 14 9.68 -2.74 9.20
N GLN A 15 10.69 -2.78 10.07
CA GLN A 15 10.68 -3.62 11.25
C GLN A 15 11.22 -2.85 12.45
N LEU A 16 10.48 -2.84 13.56
CA LEU A 16 10.80 -2.10 14.79
C LEU A 16 11.42 -2.99 15.87
N GLN A 17 11.29 -4.32 15.76
CA GLN A 17 11.66 -5.25 16.82
C GLN A 17 12.74 -6.28 16.41
N GLY A 18 13.51 -6.69 17.42
CA GLY A 18 14.47 -7.80 17.34
C GLY A 18 15.70 -7.51 16.46
N PRO A 19 16.53 -8.54 16.21
CA PRO A 19 17.78 -8.38 15.46
C PRO A 19 17.62 -7.93 13.99
N ARG A 20 16.40 -8.00 13.45
CA ARG A 20 16.07 -7.59 12.08
C ARG A 20 15.40 -6.20 12.03
N ALA A 21 15.38 -5.45 13.14
CA ALA A 21 14.90 -4.08 13.16
C ALA A 21 15.70 -3.18 12.19
N GLY A 22 15.02 -2.22 11.56
CA GLY A 22 15.58 -1.36 10.51
C GLY A 22 15.51 -1.95 9.10
N LEU A 23 14.86 -3.10 8.91
CA LEU A 23 14.62 -3.66 7.58
C LEU A 23 13.83 -2.68 6.70
N ILE A 24 14.30 -2.50 5.47
CA ILE A 24 13.60 -1.81 4.38
C ILE A 24 13.69 -2.68 3.13
N ASN A 25 12.60 -2.78 2.37
CA ASN A 25 12.52 -3.51 1.10
C ASN A 25 11.83 -2.66 0.03
N ARG A 26 12.61 -1.79 -0.63
CA ARG A 26 12.12 -0.90 -1.70
C ARG A 26 11.48 -1.66 -2.88
N GLU A 27 12.01 -2.83 -3.20
CA GLU A 27 11.50 -3.62 -4.32
C GLU A 27 10.09 -4.14 -4.02
N TRP A 28 9.89 -4.69 -2.81
CA TRP A 28 8.56 -5.06 -2.32
C TRP A 28 7.61 -3.87 -2.33
N ASP A 29 8.02 -2.74 -1.74
CA ASP A 29 7.17 -1.56 -1.60
C ASP A 29 6.72 -0.97 -2.95
N THR A 30 7.65 -0.91 -3.92
CA THR A 30 7.33 -0.43 -5.27
C THR A 30 6.36 -1.37 -5.97
N ARG A 31 6.61 -2.69 -5.90
CA ARG A 31 5.72 -3.71 -6.44
C ARG A 31 4.35 -3.70 -5.76
N PHE A 32 4.28 -3.48 -4.45
CA PHE A 32 3.03 -3.36 -3.72
C PHE A 32 2.18 -2.21 -4.27
N MET A 33 2.77 -1.01 -4.41
CA MET A 33 2.07 0.13 -5.02
C MET A 33 1.62 -0.14 -6.46
N ASP A 34 2.46 -0.80 -7.27
CA ASP A 34 2.11 -1.15 -8.66
C ASP A 34 0.92 -2.12 -8.72
N ARG A 35 0.96 -3.18 -7.91
CA ARG A 35 -0.11 -4.18 -7.81
C ARG A 35 -1.37 -3.61 -7.19
N LEU A 36 -1.25 -2.70 -6.23
CA LEU A 36 -2.40 -2.04 -5.62
C LEU A 36 -3.20 -1.24 -6.66
N ILE A 37 -2.51 -0.64 -7.64
CA ILE A 37 -3.16 0.07 -8.74
C ILE A 37 -3.78 -0.92 -9.74
N ALA A 38 -2.98 -1.89 -10.22
CA ALA A 38 -3.31 -2.69 -11.39
C ALA A 38 -4.12 -3.97 -11.11
N GLU A 39 -3.93 -4.60 -9.96
CA GLU A 39 -4.52 -5.91 -9.61
C GLU A 39 -4.80 -6.03 -8.10
N PRO A 40 -5.67 -5.17 -7.54
CA PRO A 40 -5.95 -5.14 -6.10
C PRO A 40 -6.61 -6.43 -5.57
N ASP A 41 -7.35 -7.13 -6.42
CA ASP A 41 -7.98 -8.42 -6.13
C ASP A 41 -6.93 -9.50 -5.86
N LYS A 42 -5.94 -9.65 -6.75
CA LYS A 42 -4.84 -10.59 -6.56
C LYS A 42 -3.89 -10.16 -5.45
N LEU A 43 -3.73 -8.86 -5.23
CA LEU A 43 -2.91 -8.36 -4.13
C LEU A 43 -3.54 -8.70 -2.77
N ALA A 44 -4.87 -8.71 -2.68
CA ALA A 44 -5.60 -9.09 -1.47
C ALA A 44 -5.46 -10.58 -1.10
N GLU A 45 -5.08 -11.44 -2.06
CA GLU A 45 -4.83 -12.87 -1.82
C GLU A 45 -3.44 -13.17 -1.25
N VAL A 46 -2.54 -12.17 -1.21
CA VAL A 46 -1.19 -12.35 -0.66
C VAL A 46 -1.27 -12.76 0.82
N PRO A 47 -0.65 -13.88 1.23
CA PRO A 47 -0.75 -14.36 2.59
C PRO A 47 0.05 -13.49 3.56
N HIS A 48 -0.43 -13.33 4.80
CA HIS A 48 0.22 -12.50 5.82
C HIS A 48 1.72 -12.82 6.02
N ILE A 49 2.11 -14.09 5.88
CA ILE A 49 3.50 -14.52 6.04
C ILE A 49 4.44 -13.88 4.99
N GLU A 50 3.92 -13.56 3.80
CA GLU A 50 4.71 -12.90 2.75
C GLU A 50 5.03 -11.46 3.14
N TYR A 51 4.06 -10.71 3.68
CA TYR A 51 4.30 -9.37 4.24
C TYR A 51 5.37 -9.38 5.33
N VAL A 52 5.30 -10.31 6.28
CA VAL A 52 6.29 -10.40 7.36
C VAL A 52 7.69 -10.70 6.81
N ARG A 53 7.80 -11.56 5.80
CA ARG A 53 9.08 -11.90 5.16
C ARG A 53 9.63 -10.71 4.38
N GLU A 54 8.82 -10.08 3.54
CA GLU A 54 9.27 -9.09 2.56
C GLU A 54 9.28 -7.67 3.11
N ALA A 55 8.27 -7.28 3.89
CA ALA A 55 8.07 -5.93 4.39
C ALA A 55 8.52 -5.72 5.84
N GLY A 56 8.85 -6.79 6.58
CA GLY A 56 9.14 -6.72 8.02
C GLY A 56 7.88 -6.90 8.87
N SER A 57 8.04 -7.12 10.19
CA SER A 57 6.92 -7.50 11.06
C SER A 57 5.81 -6.47 11.11
N GLU A 58 6.14 -5.18 11.13
CA GLU A 58 5.15 -4.10 11.18
C GLU A 58 4.66 -3.70 9.79
N GLY A 59 5.39 -4.04 8.72
CA GLY A 59 4.98 -3.81 7.33
C GLY A 59 3.68 -4.51 6.90
N ILE A 60 3.12 -5.40 7.73
CA ILE A 60 1.77 -5.98 7.55
C ILE A 60 0.67 -4.91 7.52
N GLU A 61 0.91 -3.72 8.07
CA GLU A 61 -0.06 -2.63 8.07
C GLU A 61 -0.49 -2.17 6.67
N LEU A 62 0.29 -2.53 5.62
CA LEU A 62 -0.08 -2.36 4.21
C LEU A 62 -1.45 -2.95 3.85
N VAL A 63 -1.99 -3.92 4.60
CA VAL A 63 -3.35 -4.43 4.36
C VAL A 63 -4.43 -3.36 4.53
N MET A 64 -4.18 -2.29 5.30
CA MET A 64 -5.12 -1.16 5.40
C MET A 64 -5.27 -0.39 4.08
N TRP A 65 -4.25 -0.41 3.23
CA TRP A 65 -4.33 0.22 1.90
C TRP A 65 -5.32 -0.51 0.99
N LEU A 66 -5.48 -1.83 1.16
CA LEU A 66 -6.48 -2.62 0.44
C LEU A 66 -7.92 -2.21 0.81
N ILE A 67 -8.16 -1.76 2.04
CA ILE A 67 -9.48 -1.26 2.45
C ILE A 67 -9.83 0.02 1.70
N ALA A 68 -8.91 0.99 1.65
CA ALA A 68 -9.12 2.23 0.90
C ALA A 68 -9.25 1.96 -0.60
N ARG A 69 -8.42 1.05 -1.12
CA ARG A 69 -8.45 0.62 -2.51
C ARG A 69 -9.75 -0.08 -2.91
N GLY A 70 -10.31 -0.89 -2.01
CA GLY A 70 -11.57 -1.61 -2.20
C GLY A 70 -12.80 -0.71 -2.32
N ALA A 71 -12.72 0.55 -1.89
CA ALA A 71 -13.80 1.52 -1.99
C ALA A 71 -13.87 2.24 -3.36
N MET A 72 -12.93 1.97 -4.27
CA MET A 72 -12.85 2.63 -5.58
C MET A 72 -13.77 1.97 -6.62
N SER A 73 -14.22 2.76 -7.60
CA SER A 73 -15.27 2.35 -8.55
C SER A 73 -14.86 1.18 -9.46
N ASP A 74 -13.58 1.08 -9.80
CA ASP A 74 -13.09 0.03 -10.68
C ASP A 74 -13.14 -1.37 -10.06
N VAL A 75 -13.06 -1.47 -8.74
CA VAL A 75 -13.28 -2.73 -8.00
C VAL A 75 -14.73 -3.22 -8.15
N ALA A 76 -15.66 -2.31 -8.43
CA ALA A 76 -17.07 -2.59 -8.71
C ALA A 76 -17.40 -2.59 -10.22
N GLY A 77 -16.41 -2.78 -11.09
CA GLY A 77 -16.60 -2.86 -12.55
C GLY A 77 -16.57 -1.51 -13.28
N GLY A 78 -16.20 -0.43 -12.59
CA GLY A 78 -15.95 0.88 -13.19
C GLY A 78 -14.60 0.97 -13.94
N PRO A 79 -14.30 2.14 -14.52
CA PRO A 79 -13.00 2.41 -15.16
C PRO A 79 -11.86 2.49 -14.15
N ALA A 80 -10.67 2.03 -14.55
CA ALA A 80 -9.45 2.08 -13.74
C ALA A 80 -9.16 3.48 -13.16
N PRO A 81 -8.62 3.57 -11.93
CA PRO A 81 -8.38 4.85 -11.28
C PRO A 81 -7.21 5.59 -11.92
N ARG A 82 -7.24 6.92 -11.80
CA ARG A 82 -6.13 7.78 -12.22
C ARG A 82 -5.15 7.96 -11.07
N VAL A 83 -3.87 7.70 -11.31
CA VAL A 83 -2.78 8.03 -10.39
C VAL A 83 -2.51 9.52 -10.49
N VAL A 84 -2.87 10.28 -9.46
CA VAL A 84 -2.68 11.73 -9.40
C VAL A 84 -1.34 12.09 -8.79
N HIS A 85 -0.90 11.29 -7.83
CA HIS A 85 0.37 11.48 -7.15
C HIS A 85 0.93 10.14 -6.70
N ARG A 86 2.25 9.98 -6.81
CA ARG A 86 3.00 8.87 -6.25
C ARG A 86 4.33 9.39 -5.72
N PHE A 87 4.65 9.00 -4.49
CA PHE A 87 5.88 9.36 -3.81
C PHE A 87 6.39 8.19 -2.98
N TYR A 88 7.71 8.04 -2.95
CA TYR A 88 8.41 7.03 -2.16
C TYR A 88 9.72 7.61 -1.63
N HIS A 89 9.97 7.47 -0.32
CA HIS A 89 11.19 7.97 0.29
C HIS A 89 11.68 7.05 1.42
N VAL A 90 13.00 6.93 1.49
CA VAL A 90 13.72 6.23 2.57
C VAL A 90 14.96 7.05 2.93
N PRO A 91 15.29 7.20 4.22
CA PRO A 91 14.54 6.74 5.39
C PRO A 91 13.54 7.78 5.89
N ALA A 92 12.48 7.33 6.56
CA ALA A 92 11.69 8.14 7.48
C ALA A 92 11.68 7.43 8.84
N SER A 93 12.62 7.79 9.71
CA SER A 93 12.96 6.99 10.90
C SER A 93 13.29 5.54 10.48
N ASN A 94 12.58 4.54 11.00
CA ASN A 94 12.78 3.12 10.68
C ASN A 94 11.89 2.62 9.51
N THR A 95 11.19 3.52 8.82
CA THR A 95 10.16 3.15 7.84
C THR A 95 10.40 3.76 6.47
N ALA A 96 9.96 3.05 5.43
CA ALA A 96 9.82 3.61 4.09
C ALA A 96 8.50 4.39 3.99
N VAL A 97 8.55 5.67 3.62
CA VAL A 97 7.33 6.46 3.39
C VAL A 97 6.85 6.23 1.96
N GLY A 98 5.61 5.74 1.85
CA GLY A 98 4.84 5.68 0.62
C GLY A 98 3.67 6.66 0.66
N HIS A 99 3.39 7.35 -0.44
CA HIS A 99 2.21 8.19 -0.57
C HIS A 99 1.64 8.09 -1.99
N LEU A 100 0.37 7.73 -2.08
CA LEU A 100 -0.35 7.52 -3.32
C LEU A 100 -1.70 8.26 -3.27
N ILE A 101 -2.00 9.04 -4.31
CA ILE A 101 -3.32 9.66 -4.51
C ILE A 101 -3.93 9.05 -5.76
N LEU A 102 -5.07 8.38 -5.58
CA LEU A 102 -5.86 7.80 -6.65
C LEU A 102 -7.22 8.51 -6.72
N GLU A 103 -7.67 8.78 -7.94
CA GLU A 103 -9.01 9.32 -8.20
C GLU A 103 -9.82 8.33 -9.05
N ASN A 104 -11.10 8.15 -8.72
CA ASN A 104 -12.04 7.48 -9.61
C ASN A 104 -12.08 8.23 -10.95
N ALA A 105 -12.05 7.50 -12.06
CA ALA A 105 -12.31 8.10 -13.36
C ALA A 105 -13.73 8.69 -13.37
N GLN A 106 -13.86 9.90 -13.93
CA GLN A 106 -15.13 10.61 -14.03
C GLN A 106 -16.07 9.98 -15.05
#